data_AF-A0A9C7RKM6-F1
#
_entry.id   AF-A0A9C7RKM6-F1
#
_cell.length_a   1.000
_cell.length_b   1.000
_cell.length_c   1.000
_cell.angle_alpha   90.00
_cell.angle_beta   90.00
_cell.angle_gamma   90.00
#
_symmetry.space_group_name_H-M   'P 1'
#
loop_
_entity.id
_entity.type
_entity.pdbx_description
1 polymer ?
#
loop_
_entity_poly.entity_id
_entity_poly.type
_entity_poly.pdbx_seq_one_letter_code
_entity_poly.pdbx_strand_id
1 'polypeptide(L)'
;AEIAVMGPEGAANIIFRKKIEASENPEETRKKLIEEYKEMLANPYVAASRGYIDAVIDPRRTREWIAKTLEIASTKVEARPKKKHGNIPL
;
A
#
# COMPACT_ATOMS: atom_id res chain seq x y z
N ALA A 1 1.73 -9.04 1.58
CA ALA A 1 1.24 -7.68 1.93
C ALA A 1 0.55 -7.13 0.70
N GLU A 2 -0.55 -6.41 0.89
CA GLU A 2 -1.32 -5.79 -0.19
C GLU A 2 -1.41 -4.29 0.11
N ILE A 3 -0.88 -3.45 -0.78
CA ILE A 3 -0.81 -1.99 -0.56
C ILE A 3 -1.53 -1.30 -1.72
N ALA A 4 -2.70 -0.74 -1.44
CA ALA A 4 -3.53 -0.06 -2.44
C ALA A 4 -4.27 1.14 -1.81
N VAL A 5 -4.66 2.10 -2.66
CA VAL A 5 -5.43 3.30 -2.24
C VAL A 5 -6.84 2.92 -1.76
N MET A 6 -7.43 1.89 -2.36
CA MET A 6 -8.72 1.30 -2.01
C MET A 6 -8.72 -0.18 -2.39
N GLY A 7 -9.76 -0.92 -2.02
CA GLY A 7 -9.90 -2.34 -2.39
C GLY A 7 -9.85 -2.55 -3.92
N PRO A 8 -9.16 -3.59 -4.43
CA PRO A 8 -8.97 -3.82 -5.87
C PRO A 8 -10.29 -3.88 -6.66
N GLU A 9 -11.32 -4.48 -6.08
CA GLU A 9 -12.64 -4.57 -6.69
C GLU A 9 -13.31 -3.21 -6.90
N GLY A 10 -13.27 -2.36 -5.86
CA GLY A 10 -13.79 -0.99 -5.96
C GLY A 10 -13.00 -0.15 -6.96
N ALA A 11 -11.67 -0.27 -6.96
CA ALA A 11 -10.81 0.43 -7.90
C ALA A 11 -11.09 0.01 -9.35
N ALA A 12 -11.16 -1.30 -9.62
CA ALA A 12 -11.39 -1.83 -10.96
C ALA A 12 -12.77 -1.40 -11.51
N ASN A 13 -13.81 -1.40 -10.67
CA ASN A 13 -15.16 -0.98 -11.06
C ASN A 13 -15.23 0.50 -11.42
N ILE A 14 -14.42 1.36 -10.80
CA ILE A 14 -14.39 2.79 -11.11
C ILE A 14 -13.52 3.05 -12.35
N ILE A 15 -12.30 2.50 -12.38
CA ILE A 15 -11.31 2.77 -13.42
C ILE A 15 -11.73 2.16 -14.76
N PHE A 16 -12.21 0.91 -14.73
CA PHE A 16 -12.55 0.17 -15.94
C PHE A 16 -14.06 0.12 -16.22
N ARG A 17 -14.86 0.97 -15.57
CA ARG A 17 -16.32 1.01 -15.70
C ARG A 17 -16.80 0.87 -17.14
N LYS A 18 -16.29 1.74 -18.03
CA LYS A 18 -16.69 1.77 -19.45
C LYS A 18 -16.32 0.47 -20.19
N LYS A 19 -15.19 -0.15 -19.84
CA LYS A 19 -14.71 -1.39 -20.46
C LYS A 19 -15.53 -2.60 -20.02
N ILE A 20 -15.99 -2.60 -18.77
CA ILE A 20 -16.88 -3.62 -18.22
C ILE A 20 -18.28 -3.49 -18.83
N GLU A 21 -18.83 -2.28 -18.88
CA GLU A 21 -20.16 -2.00 -19.45
C GLU A 21 -20.26 -2.27 -20.95
N ALA A 22 -19.17 -2.07 -21.71
CA ALA A 22 -19.12 -2.33 -23.15
C ALA A 22 -18.80 -3.79 -23.53
N SER A 23 -18.57 -4.66 -22.55
CA SER A 23 -18.20 -6.06 -22.81
C SER A 23 -19.42 -6.94 -23.04
N GLU A 24 -19.28 -7.92 -23.93
CA GLU A 24 -20.30 -8.97 -24.13
C GLU A 24 -20.49 -9.84 -22.88
N ASN A 25 -19.45 -9.98 -22.05
CA ASN A 25 -19.52 -10.66 -20.76
C ASN A 25 -18.95 -9.78 -19.64
N PRO A 26 -19.76 -8.86 -19.07
CA PRO A 26 -19.31 -7.90 -18.06
C PRO A 26 -18.73 -8.54 -16.81
N GLU A 27 -19.35 -9.62 -16.31
CA GLU A 27 -18.91 -10.29 -15.07
C GLU A 27 -17.55 -10.97 -15.23
N GLU A 28 -17.32 -11.64 -16.36
CA GLU A 28 -16.03 -12.25 -16.65
C GLU A 28 -14.94 -11.19 -16.87
N THR A 29 -15.28 -10.11 -17.58
CA THR A 29 -14.36 -8.99 -17.84
C THR A 29 -13.97 -8.29 -16.55
N ARG A 30 -14.94 -8.07 -15.66
CA ARG A 30 -14.72 -7.52 -14.33
C ARG A 30 -13.75 -8.38 -13.53
N LYS A 31 -13.98 -9.69 -13.45
CA LYS A 31 -13.08 -10.61 -12.72
C LYS A 31 -11.66 -10.57 -13.25
N LYS A 32 -11.47 -10.59 -14.58
CA LYS A 32 -10.14 -10.49 -15.20
C LYS A 32 -9.43 -9.19 -14.84
N LEU A 33 -10.14 -8.06 -14.92
CA LEU A 33 -9.58 -6.75 -14.64
C LEU A 33 -9.26 -6.53 -13.14
N ILE A 34 -10.03 -7.15 -12.25
CA ILE A 34 -9.72 -7.15 -10.81
C ILE A 34 -8.42 -7.90 -10.55
N GLU A 35 -8.25 -9.07 -11.16
CA GLU A 35 -7.03 -9.87 -10.98
C GLU A 35 -5.81 -9.15 -11.57
N GLU A 36 -5.93 -8.60 -12.79
CA GLU A 36 -4.86 -7.78 -13.39
C GLU A 36 -4.50 -6.58 -12.51
N TYR A 37 -5.50 -5.88 -11.96
CA TYR A 37 -5.26 -4.75 -11.06
C TYR A 37 -4.53 -5.20 -9.79
N LYS A 38 -4.91 -6.34 -9.22
CA LYS A 38 -4.31 -6.89 -8.01
C LYS A 38 -2.85 -7.27 -8.26
N GLU A 39 -2.57 -7.97 -9.35
CA GLU A 39 -1.23 -8.38 -9.72
C GLU A 39 -0.32 -7.19 -10.03
N MET A 40 -0.80 -6.20 -10.78
CA MET A 40 0.03 -5.07 -11.20
C MET A 40 0.21 -4.02 -10.11
N LEU A 41 -0.84 -3.71 -9.35
CA LEU A 41 -0.87 -2.52 -8.48
C LEU A 41 -1.00 -2.84 -7.00
N ALA A 42 -1.65 -3.93 -6.62
CA ALA A 42 -1.87 -4.26 -5.21
C ALA A 42 -0.72 -5.06 -4.57
N ASN A 43 0.37 -5.31 -5.30
CA ASN A 43 1.56 -5.96 -4.75
C ASN A 43 2.47 -4.97 -3.97
N PRO A 44 3.28 -5.44 -3.01
CA PRO A 44 4.11 -4.56 -2.18
C PRO A 44 5.30 -3.94 -2.95
N TYR A 45 5.66 -4.49 -4.12
CA TYR A 45 6.79 -4.02 -4.91
C TYR A 45 6.52 -2.66 -5.55
N VAL A 46 5.25 -2.34 -5.83
CA VAL A 46 4.88 -0.99 -6.29
C VAL A 46 5.23 0.06 -5.24
N ALA A 47 4.91 -0.19 -3.97
CA ALA A 47 5.27 0.71 -2.87
C ALA A 47 6.80 0.77 -2.66
N ALA A 48 7.50 -0.36 -2.79
CA ALA A 48 8.95 -0.42 -2.67
C ALA A 48 9.65 0.37 -3.79
N SER A 49 9.16 0.29 -5.03
CA SER A 49 9.73 1.02 -6.18
C SER A 49 9.69 2.54 -6.03
N ARG A 50 8.77 3.05 -5.19
CA ARG A 50 8.61 4.47 -4.88
C ARG A 50 9.32 4.90 -3.60
N GLY A 51 9.95 3.97 -2.88
CA GLY A 51 10.59 4.23 -1.60
C GLY A 51 9.60 4.52 -0.46
N TYR A 52 8.32 4.14 -0.59
CA TYR A 52 7.36 4.26 0.51
C TYR A 52 7.58 3.20 1.59
N ILE A 53 8.13 2.04 1.19
CA ILE A 53 8.63 1.01 2.09
C ILE A 53 10.09 0.73 1.75
N ASP A 54 10.91 0.53 2.77
CA ASP A 54 12.35 0.32 2.60
C ASP A 54 12.68 -1.06 2.01
N ALA A 55 11.93 -2.10 2.37
CA ALA A 55 12.18 -3.46 1.93
C ALA A 55 10.94 -4.37 1.98
N VAL A 56 10.90 -5.33 1.04
CA VAL A 56 10.03 -6.51 1.13
C VAL A 56 10.87 -7.66 1.68
N ILE A 57 10.48 -8.21 2.83
CA ILE A 57 11.30 -9.17 3.58
C ILE A 57 10.62 -10.54 3.70
N ASP A 58 11.41 -11.59 3.87
CA ASP A 58 10.90 -12.89 4.32
C ASP A 58 10.29 -12.74 5.73
N PRO A 59 9.04 -13.19 5.97
CA PRO A 59 8.39 -13.07 7.27
C PRO A 59 9.22 -13.57 8.45
N ARG A 60 10.07 -14.58 8.26
CA ARG A 60 10.94 -15.15 9.31
C ARG A 60 12.04 -14.18 9.75
N ARG A 61 12.42 -13.22 8.91
CA ARG A 61 13.46 -12.22 9.20
C ARG A 61 12.93 -10.98 9.90
N THR A 62 11.63 -10.90 10.17
CA THR A 62 10.99 -9.73 10.79
C THR A 62 11.67 -9.31 12.09
N ARG A 63 12.00 -10.25 12.98
CA ARG A 63 12.70 -9.95 14.25
C ARG A 63 14.07 -9.32 14.03
N GLU A 64 14.86 -9.84 13.09
CA GLU A 64 16.20 -9.36 12.74
C GLU A 64 16.13 -7.90 12.26
N TRP A 65 15.21 -7.62 11.33
CA TRP A 65 15.00 -6.28 10.79
C TRP A 65 14.56 -5.30 11.88
N ILE A 66 13.60 -5.67 12.73
CA ILE A 66 13.15 -4.80 13.82
C ILE A 66 14.29 -4.49 14.80
N ALA A 67 15.05 -5.50 15.22
CA ALA A 67 16.16 -5.32 16.15
C ALA A 67 17.21 -4.33 15.61
N LYS A 68 17.63 -4.52 14.35
CA LYS A 68 18.60 -3.66 13.68
C LYS A 68 18.09 -2.22 13.53
N THR A 69 16.83 -2.05 13.13
CA THR A 69 16.24 -0.70 12.97
C THR A 69 16.12 0.03 14.30
N LEU A 70 15.77 -0.67 15.39
CA LEU A 70 15.73 -0.08 16.73
C LEU A 70 17.12 0.35 17.23
N GLU A 71 18.16 -0.45 16.95
CA GLU A 71 19.54 -0.11 17.28
C GLU A 71 19.98 1.17 16.57
N ILE A 72 19.71 1.29 15.26
CA ILE A 72 20.00 2.49 14.47
C ILE A 72 19.20 3.70 14.98
N ALA A 73 17.93 3.50 15.33
CA ALA A 73 17.04 4.57 15.80
C ALA A 73 17.32 5.01 17.25
N SER A 74 18.18 4.30 17.98
CA SER A 74 18.42 4.53 19.42
C SER A 74 18.97 5.92 19.74
N THR A 75 19.67 6.55 18.80
CA THR A 75 20.20 7.91 18.91
C THR A 75 19.40 8.95 18.12
N LYS A 76 18.20 8.59 17.62
CA LYS A 76 17.39 9.51 16.81
C LYS A 76 16.84 10.64 17.68
N VAL A 77 17.16 11.88 17.31
CA VAL A 77 16.58 13.10 17.90
C VAL A 77 15.84 13.88 16.81
N GLU A 78 14.58 14.24 17.07
CA GLU A 78 13.73 14.96 16.10
C GLU A 78 13.07 16.16 16.75
N ALA A 79 13.39 17.36 16.26
CA ALA A 79 12.79 18.60 16.75
C ALA A 79 11.37 18.81 16.19
N ARG A 80 10.54 19.50 16.96
CA ARG A 80 9.19 19.92 16.56
C ARG A 80 9.01 21.44 16.78
N PRO A 81 8.13 22.11 16.04
CA PRO A 81 7.83 23.53 16.26
C PRO A 81 7.33 23.81 17.69
N LYS A 82 7.80 24.91 18.28
CA LYS A 82 7.40 25.33 19.65
C LYS A 82 5.90 25.65 19.70
N LYS A 83 5.19 25.05 20.66
CA LYS A 83 3.76 25.26 20.93
C LYS A 83 3.45 24.88 22.39
N LYS A 84 2.37 25.40 22.97
CA LYS A 84 1.90 24.97 24.31
C LYS A 84 1.44 23.51 24.29
N HIS A 85 0.65 23.13 23.29
CA HIS A 85 0.17 21.78 23.01
C HIS A 85 -0.34 21.70 21.55
N GLY A 86 -0.71 20.50 21.08
CA GLY A 86 -1.40 20.30 19.80
C GLY A 86 -2.91 20.55 19.90
N ASN A 87 -3.62 20.36 18.78
CA ASN A 87 -5.09 20.35 18.71
C ASN A 87 -5.52 19.09 17.94
N ILE A 88 -5.54 17.96 18.63
CA ILE A 88 -6.01 16.69 18.04
C ILE A 88 -7.53 16.79 17.84
N PRO A 89 -8.11 16.24 16.75
CA PRO A 89 -9.56 16.14 16.61
C PRO A 89 -10.19 15.45 17.84
N LEU A 90 -11.28 16.02 18.38
CA LEU A 90 -12.07 15.47 19.48
C LEU A 90 -13.33 14.77 18.97
#